data_AF-A0A9E1CE78-F1
#
_entry.id   AF-A0A9E1CE78-F1
#
_cell.length_a   1.000
_cell.length_b   1.000
_cell.length_c   1.000
_cell.angle_alpha   90.00
_cell.angle_beta   90.00
_cell.angle_gamma   90.00
#
_symmetry.space_group_name_H-M   'P 1'
#
loop_
_entity.id
_entity.type
_entity.pdbx_description
1 polymer ?
#
loop_
_entity_poly.entity_id
_entity_poly.type
_entity_poly.pdbx_seq_one_letter_code
_entity_poly.pdbx_strand_id
1 'polypeptide(L)'
;MSDKIAAIATGRARTGIGILRLSGDGCIEAAEQVFRLNSGRPLTSLPDRKLALGTLFDAQGRAIDHCMAFISRAPHSYTGEDTAEIQCHGSPAALTAGLEALFAAGFRQARPGEFTRRAFLNGQMDLTQAEAVIDLIDAETADAAANAAGQVAGAIRKRIDPIYDSWVDLCAHFHAVLDYPDEDIDPFALSGYEASLTASSRQLTALLASCHRGRMVQSGIRAVILGSPNAGKSSLLNRLSGFDRVIVTDIPGTTRDTVEQTVTLGRHLVRLVDTAGIRDTQDVIEKIGVDRSMEAAKDCDAALFVVDASRPLTDEDRRAMGAALEAPEAIAILNKQDLPGAIEPSDLPFAYIVPISCKDSTGFDLLEQAFDMLFPDDAPCDGSLLTNARQAGAILRAKKSVDSAVQSLRAGMTPDAVLVDLEAAMDALGEVTGRTMREDITNRIFERFCVGK
;
A
#
# COMPACT_ATOMS: atom_id res chain seq x y z
N MET A 1 -5.76 9.16 30.79
CA MET A 1 -4.29 9.23 30.90
C MET A 1 -3.74 8.12 30.04
N SER A 2 -2.96 8.45 29.01
CA SER A 2 -2.34 7.45 28.16
C SER A 2 -1.18 6.78 28.91
N ASP A 3 -1.01 5.50 28.69
CA ASP A 3 0.13 4.75 29.20
C ASP A 3 1.40 5.11 28.42
N LYS A 4 2.55 5.06 29.10
CA LYS A 4 3.87 5.30 28.50
C LYS A 4 4.29 4.09 27.68
N ILE A 5 4.58 4.31 26.40
CA ILE A 5 5.04 3.25 25.49
C ILE A 5 6.44 3.50 24.99
N ALA A 6 7.18 2.41 24.78
CA ALA A 6 8.51 2.41 24.21
C ALA A 6 8.65 1.30 23.16
N ALA A 7 9.45 1.56 22.13
CA ALA A 7 9.86 0.56 21.14
C ALA A 7 11.16 0.95 20.43
N ILE A 8 11.80 -0.03 19.79
CA ILE A 8 12.84 0.22 18.80
C ILE A 8 12.14 0.64 17.49
N ALA A 9 12.45 1.83 16.97
CA ALA A 9 11.82 2.39 15.77
C ALA A 9 12.61 2.13 14.47
N THR A 10 13.82 1.58 14.58
CA THR A 10 14.68 1.19 13.45
C THR A 10 14.62 -0.31 13.20
N GLY A 11 15.02 -0.75 12.00
CA GLY A 11 15.19 -2.17 11.70
C GLY A 11 16.15 -2.87 12.66
N ARG A 12 15.95 -4.18 12.87
CA ARG A 12 16.78 -5.00 13.79
C ARG A 12 18.17 -5.34 13.27
N ALA A 13 18.47 -4.99 12.01
CA ALA A 13 19.78 -5.20 11.42
C ALA A 13 20.84 -4.31 12.10
N ARG A 14 22.11 -4.73 12.01
CA ARG A 14 23.22 -3.89 12.44
C ARG A 14 23.31 -2.67 11.51
N THR A 15 23.19 -1.48 12.09
CA THR A 15 23.21 -0.20 11.36
C THR A 15 24.11 0.81 12.07
N GLY A 16 24.36 1.95 11.42
CA GLY A 16 25.07 3.07 12.05
C GLY A 16 24.29 3.67 13.22
N ILE A 17 22.96 3.77 13.10
CA ILE A 17 22.07 4.40 14.08
C ILE A 17 20.89 3.48 14.37
N GLY A 18 20.54 3.38 15.64
CA GLY A 18 19.32 2.77 16.15
C GLY A 18 18.51 3.79 16.95
N ILE A 19 17.18 3.66 16.95
CA ILE A 19 16.29 4.62 17.63
C ILE A 19 15.42 3.89 18.64
N LEU A 20 15.45 4.35 19.90
CA LEU A 20 14.43 4.05 20.90
C LEU A 20 13.42 5.20 20.91
N ARG A 21 12.16 4.92 20.59
CA ARG A 21 11.08 5.89 20.53
C ARG A 21 10.14 5.72 21.71
N LEU A 22 9.77 6.85 22.31
CA LEU A 22 8.96 6.97 23.52
C LEU A 22 7.76 7.88 23.26
N SER A 23 6.60 7.54 23.84
CA SER A 23 5.39 8.37 23.76
C SER A 23 4.50 8.13 24.98
N GLY A 24 3.78 9.17 25.40
CA GLY A 24 2.77 9.11 26.45
C GLY A 24 3.00 10.12 27.57
N ASP A 25 2.01 10.26 28.44
CA ASP A 25 2.06 11.22 29.55
C ASP A 25 3.22 10.93 30.52
N GLY A 26 4.01 11.97 30.84
CA GLY A 26 5.21 11.85 31.69
C GLY A 26 6.35 11.02 31.10
N CYS A 27 6.38 10.77 29.79
CA CYS A 27 7.43 9.95 29.18
C CYS A 27 8.81 10.61 29.24
N ILE A 28 8.88 11.94 29.16
CA ILE A 28 10.15 12.68 29.15
C ILE A 28 10.83 12.57 30.52
N GLU A 29 10.07 12.76 31.60
CA GLU A 29 10.52 12.61 32.99
C GLU A 29 10.97 11.17 33.25
N ALA A 30 10.20 10.19 32.79
CA ALA A 30 10.54 8.78 32.97
C ALA A 30 11.84 8.39 32.22
N ALA A 31 12.08 8.98 31.05
CA ALA A 31 13.28 8.72 30.25
C ALA A 31 14.59 9.18 30.92
N GLU A 32 14.53 10.13 31.87
CA GLU A 32 15.70 10.60 32.64
C GLU A 32 16.38 9.51 33.47
N GLN A 33 15.65 8.45 33.81
CA GLN A 33 16.19 7.29 34.53
C GLN A 33 17.12 6.47 33.65
N VAL A 34 16.94 6.53 32.33
CA VAL A 34 17.62 5.69 31.33
C VAL A 34 18.64 6.49 30.52
N PHE A 35 18.41 7.79 30.31
CA PHE A 35 19.31 8.67 29.55
C PHE A 35 19.64 9.94 30.34
N ARG A 36 20.94 10.22 30.49
CA ARG A 36 21.43 11.43 31.18
C ARG A 36 22.17 12.34 30.22
N LEU A 37 21.83 13.62 30.23
CA LEU A 37 22.52 14.64 29.45
C LEU A 37 23.94 14.83 29.97
N ASN A 38 24.90 14.99 29.06
CA ASN A 38 26.29 15.27 29.42
C ASN A 38 26.44 16.64 30.12
N SER A 39 25.46 17.54 29.93
CA SER A 39 25.40 18.83 30.64
C SER A 39 25.00 18.71 32.12
N GLY A 40 24.56 17.53 32.57
CA GLY A 40 24.03 17.29 33.92
C GLY A 40 22.64 17.88 34.17
N ARG A 41 22.03 18.53 33.18
CA ARG A 41 20.66 19.05 33.27
C ARG A 41 19.63 17.91 33.08
N PRO A 42 18.40 18.06 33.61
CA PRO A 42 17.34 17.09 33.37
C PRO A 42 16.88 17.11 31.90
N LEU A 43 16.39 15.97 31.38
CA LEU A 43 15.94 15.84 30.00
C LEU A 43 14.74 16.75 29.71
N THR A 44 13.88 16.95 30.70
CA THR A 44 12.77 17.92 30.68
C THR A 44 13.20 19.36 30.41
N SER A 45 14.46 19.72 30.68
CA SER A 45 14.98 21.07 30.40
C SER A 45 15.37 21.30 28.94
N LEU A 46 15.35 20.26 28.10
CA LEU A 46 15.67 20.43 26.69
C LEU A 46 14.65 21.34 26.00
N PRO A 47 15.12 22.24 25.11
CA PRO A 47 14.23 22.91 24.17
C PRO A 47 13.56 21.88 23.26
N ASP A 48 12.31 22.17 22.90
CA ASP A 48 11.52 21.32 22.01
C ASP A 48 12.27 21.05 20.70
N ARG A 49 12.35 19.77 20.31
CA ARG A 49 13.01 19.26 19.09
C ARG A 49 14.48 19.65 18.92
N LYS A 50 15.18 19.92 20.02
CA LYS A 50 16.63 20.17 20.00
C LYS A 50 17.41 18.92 20.38
N LEU A 51 18.31 18.49 19.49
CA LEU A 51 19.24 17.40 19.75
C LEU A 51 20.21 17.76 20.87
N ALA A 52 20.44 16.81 21.77
CA ALA A 52 21.41 16.93 22.86
C ALA A 52 22.18 15.63 23.07
N LEU A 53 23.46 15.79 23.43
CA LEU A 53 24.38 14.68 23.71
C LEU A 53 24.23 14.18 25.15
N GLY A 54 24.22 12.87 25.33
CA GLY A 54 24.12 12.22 26.62
C GLY A 54 24.68 10.81 26.63
N THR A 55 24.36 10.08 27.69
CA THR A 55 24.74 8.69 27.89
C THR A 55 23.50 7.86 28.18
N LEU A 56 23.36 6.74 27.47
CA LEU A 56 22.33 5.73 27.66
C LEU A 56 22.81 4.68 28.67
N PHE A 57 21.97 4.31 29.62
CA PHE A 57 22.26 3.33 30.67
C PHE A 57 21.33 2.11 30.58
N ASP A 58 21.81 0.95 31.00
CA ASP A 58 20.97 -0.24 31.16
C ASP A 58 20.19 -0.23 32.48
N ALA A 59 19.35 -1.24 32.69
CA ALA A 59 18.56 -1.40 33.91
C ALA A 59 19.41 -1.57 35.19
N GLN A 60 20.71 -1.88 35.07
CA GLN A 60 21.65 -1.97 36.19
C GLN A 60 22.45 -0.67 36.38
N GLY A 61 22.23 0.35 35.54
CA GLY A 61 22.94 1.63 35.58
C GLY A 61 24.33 1.61 34.96
N ARG A 62 24.67 0.59 34.15
CA ARG A 62 25.92 0.57 33.37
C ARG A 62 25.73 1.43 32.13
N ALA A 63 26.75 2.22 31.78
CA ALA A 63 26.74 2.99 30.54
C ALA A 63 26.82 2.04 29.35
N ILE A 64 25.81 2.08 28.48
CA ILE A 64 25.73 1.28 27.25
C ILE A 64 26.32 2.06 26.07
N ASP A 65 25.96 3.35 25.96
CA ASP A 65 26.27 4.13 24.76
C ASP A 65 26.37 5.64 25.03
N HIS A 66 27.20 6.32 24.24
CA HIS A 66 27.26 7.79 24.17
C HIS A 66 26.54 8.25 22.91
N CYS A 67 25.37 8.84 23.09
CA CYS A 67 24.40 9.01 22.02
C CYS A 67 23.61 10.31 22.15
N MET A 68 22.73 10.56 21.18
CA MET A 68 21.91 11.78 21.15
C MET A 68 20.47 11.48 21.53
N ALA A 69 19.78 12.47 22.11
CA ALA A 69 18.34 12.42 22.27
C ALA A 69 17.71 13.76 21.92
N PHE A 70 16.43 13.74 21.56
CA PHE A 70 15.59 14.93 21.52
C PHE A 70 14.20 14.60 22.07
N ILE A 71 13.47 15.64 22.45
CA ILE A 71 12.08 15.55 22.91
C ILE A 71 11.17 16.30 21.94
N SER A 72 9.90 15.89 21.84
CA SER A 72 8.85 16.70 21.23
C SER A 72 7.66 16.81 22.18
N ARG A 73 7.17 18.02 22.42
CA ARG A 73 6.07 18.28 23.35
C ARG A 73 4.70 18.25 22.66
N ALA A 74 3.68 17.79 23.38
CA ALA A 74 2.29 17.88 22.94
C ALA A 74 1.86 19.34 22.71
N PRO A 75 0.98 19.63 21.73
CA PRO A 75 0.41 18.69 20.75
C PRO A 75 1.29 18.49 19.52
N HIS A 76 2.52 19.02 19.52
CA HIS A 76 3.40 19.12 18.36
C HIS A 76 4.37 17.93 18.29
N SER A 77 3.84 16.70 18.26
CA SER A 77 4.61 15.47 18.06
C SER A 77 3.92 14.55 17.06
N TYR A 78 4.61 13.49 16.62
CA TYR A 78 4.01 12.49 15.74
C TYR A 78 2.71 11.90 16.32
N THR A 79 2.73 11.55 17.61
CA THR A 79 1.57 10.98 18.31
C THR A 79 0.56 12.02 18.80
N GLY A 80 0.89 13.32 18.77
CA GLY A 80 0.13 14.38 19.46
C GLY A 80 0.35 14.44 20.98
N GLU A 81 1.12 13.51 21.55
CA GLU A 81 1.50 13.43 22.97
C GLU A 81 2.93 13.94 23.21
N ASP A 82 3.39 14.00 24.46
CA ASP A 82 4.81 14.14 24.72
C ASP A 82 5.56 12.90 24.20
N THR A 83 6.73 13.13 23.60
CA THR A 83 7.58 12.09 23.00
C THR A 83 9.05 12.36 23.23
N ALA A 84 9.85 11.31 23.20
CA ALA A 84 11.30 11.40 23.19
C ALA A 84 11.88 10.33 22.26
N GLU A 85 12.98 10.65 21.58
CA GLU A 85 13.75 9.70 20.79
C GLU A 85 15.20 9.70 21.25
N ILE A 86 15.73 8.50 21.52
CA ILE A 86 17.14 8.27 21.84
C ILE A 86 17.78 7.60 20.63
N GLN A 87 18.71 8.31 19.98
CA GLN A 87 19.43 7.92 18.78
C GLN A 87 20.80 7.36 19.15
N CYS A 88 20.84 6.06 19.43
CA CYS A 88 22.04 5.31 19.80
C CYS A 88 22.71 4.67 18.58
N HIS A 89 23.90 4.09 18.76
CA HIS A 89 24.49 3.24 17.74
C HIS A 89 23.58 2.04 17.46
N GLY A 90 23.49 1.62 16.18
CA GLY A 90 22.59 0.55 15.71
C GLY A 90 23.03 -0.87 16.10
N SER A 91 23.41 -1.08 17.35
CA SER A 91 23.72 -2.39 17.94
C SER A 91 22.44 -3.02 18.49
N PRO A 92 22.03 -4.22 18.02
CA PRO A 92 20.86 -4.91 18.56
C PRO A 92 20.94 -5.15 20.07
N ALA A 93 22.14 -5.41 20.60
CA ALA A 93 22.36 -5.59 22.04
C ALA A 93 22.16 -4.28 22.82
N ALA A 94 22.67 -3.16 22.32
CA ALA A 94 22.52 -1.85 22.97
C ALA A 94 21.06 -1.39 22.97
N LEU A 95 20.37 -1.55 21.83
CA LEU A 95 18.95 -1.25 21.69
C LEU A 95 18.09 -2.11 22.63
N THR A 96 18.36 -3.40 22.73
CA THR A 96 17.62 -4.31 23.63
C THR A 96 17.83 -3.91 25.09
N ALA A 97 19.08 -3.68 25.51
CA ALA A 97 19.38 -3.26 26.88
C ALA A 97 18.76 -1.90 27.25
N GLY A 98 18.77 -0.94 26.33
CA GLY A 98 18.10 0.35 26.52
C GLY A 98 16.58 0.22 26.61
N LEU A 99 15.98 -0.65 25.78
CA LEU A 99 14.55 -0.93 25.83
C LEU A 99 14.13 -1.62 27.14
N GLU A 100 14.91 -2.57 27.63
CA GLU A 100 14.70 -3.21 28.93
C GLU A 100 14.80 -2.21 30.09
N ALA A 101 15.75 -1.27 30.02
CA ALA A 101 15.87 -0.17 30.99
C ALA A 101 14.64 0.74 30.98
N LEU A 102 14.07 1.03 29.80
CA LEU A 102 12.82 1.78 29.68
C LEU A 102 11.65 1.01 30.31
N PHE A 103 11.56 -0.31 30.13
CA PHE A 103 10.52 -1.09 30.81
C PHE A 103 10.65 -1.04 32.33
N ALA A 104 11.88 -1.12 32.85
CA ALA A 104 12.13 -0.93 34.28
C ALA A 104 11.75 0.48 34.77
N ALA A 105 11.84 1.51 33.91
CA ALA A 105 11.40 2.89 34.18
C ALA A 105 9.88 3.12 34.04
N GLY A 106 9.10 2.05 33.83
CA GLY A 106 7.64 2.09 33.80
C GLY A 106 7.03 2.34 32.41
N PHE A 107 7.80 2.09 31.35
CA PHE A 107 7.26 2.00 29.99
C PHE A 107 6.71 0.61 29.70
N ARG A 108 5.68 0.52 28.87
CA ARG A 108 5.22 -0.73 28.27
C ARG A 108 5.76 -0.86 26.85
N GLN A 109 6.00 -2.08 26.38
CA GLN A 109 6.25 -2.38 24.98
C GLN A 109 5.08 -1.87 24.11
N ALA A 110 5.37 -0.98 23.15
CA ALA A 110 4.36 -0.56 22.17
C ALA A 110 3.88 -1.76 21.33
N ARG A 111 2.59 -1.78 21.03
CA ARG A 111 1.97 -2.75 20.11
C ARG A 111 2.29 -2.38 18.64
N PRO A 112 2.13 -3.32 17.69
CA PRO A 112 2.13 -3.01 16.26
C PRO A 112 1.25 -1.79 15.95
N GLY A 113 1.78 -0.81 15.21
CA GLY A 113 1.02 0.37 14.79
C GLY A 113 0.60 1.33 15.91
N GLU A 114 1.02 1.11 17.16
CA GLU A 114 0.47 1.86 18.29
C GLU A 114 0.81 3.36 18.24
N PHE A 115 1.99 3.73 17.71
CA PHE A 115 2.35 5.14 17.56
C PHE A 115 1.47 5.81 16.50
N THR A 116 1.31 5.19 15.33
CA THR A 116 0.42 5.72 14.28
C THR A 116 -1.04 5.73 14.73
N ARG A 117 -1.49 4.71 15.49
CA ARG A 117 -2.84 4.66 16.08
C ARG A 117 -3.09 5.84 17.01
N ARG A 118 -2.13 6.17 17.88
CA ARG A 118 -2.24 7.36 18.76
C ARG A 118 -2.27 8.66 17.98
N ALA A 119 -1.45 8.77 16.93
CA ALA A 119 -1.47 9.92 16.04
C ALA A 119 -2.86 10.13 15.41
N PHE A 120 -3.48 9.04 14.92
CA PHE A 120 -4.85 9.05 14.41
C PHE A 120 -5.87 9.46 15.48
N LEU A 121 -5.84 8.83 16.67
CA LEU A 121 -6.78 9.11 17.76
C LEU A 121 -6.65 10.55 18.31
N ASN A 122 -5.46 11.12 18.26
CA ASN A 122 -5.18 12.50 18.68
C ASN A 122 -5.35 13.52 17.53
N GLY A 123 -5.95 13.11 16.41
CA GLY A 123 -6.29 13.99 15.29
C GLY A 123 -5.08 14.56 14.52
N GLN A 124 -3.89 13.97 14.67
CA GLN A 124 -2.70 14.38 13.91
C GLN A 124 -2.79 13.96 12.44
N MET A 125 -3.58 12.92 12.16
CA MET A 125 -3.82 12.38 10.82
C MET A 125 -5.17 11.66 10.77
N ASP A 126 -5.73 11.52 9.57
CA ASP A 126 -6.91 10.68 9.32
C ASP A 126 -6.53 9.22 8.99
N LEU A 127 -7.54 8.36 8.80
CA LEU A 127 -7.29 6.93 8.54
C LEU A 127 -6.62 6.67 7.18
N THR A 128 -6.89 7.49 6.16
CA THR A 128 -6.25 7.36 4.84
C THR A 128 -4.76 7.70 4.93
N GLN A 129 -4.42 8.73 5.69
CA GLN A 129 -3.03 9.12 5.96
C GLN A 129 -2.32 8.05 6.80
N ALA A 130 -3.00 7.46 7.79
CA ALA A 130 -2.44 6.36 8.57
C ALA A 130 -2.11 5.16 7.68
N GLU A 131 -3.05 4.69 6.85
CA GLU A 131 -2.80 3.60 5.89
C GLU A 131 -1.66 3.93 4.91
N ALA A 132 -1.57 5.17 4.46
CA ALA A 132 -0.48 5.61 3.59
C ALA A 132 0.91 5.56 4.26
N VAL A 133 0.99 5.62 5.60
CA VAL A 133 2.26 5.46 6.32
C VAL A 133 2.82 4.06 6.14
N ILE A 134 1.99 3.02 6.22
CA ILE A 134 2.46 1.63 6.01
C ILE A 134 2.78 1.39 4.53
N ASP A 135 1.95 1.91 3.61
CA ASP A 135 2.21 1.84 2.17
C ASP A 135 3.57 2.48 1.80
N LEU A 136 3.94 3.57 2.47
CA LEU A 136 5.24 4.23 2.27
C LEU A 136 6.41 3.41 2.82
N ILE A 137 6.21 2.70 3.93
CA ILE A 137 7.25 1.84 4.54
C ILE A 137 7.50 0.60 3.68
N ASP A 138 6.43 0.03 3.13
CA ASP A 138 6.46 -1.20 2.34
C ASP A 138 6.72 -0.95 0.85
N ALA A 139 6.80 0.31 0.41
CA ALA A 139 7.01 0.68 -0.99
C ALA A 139 8.30 0.08 -1.57
N GLU A 140 8.15 -0.74 -2.61
CA GLU A 140 9.27 -1.39 -3.32
C GLU A 140 9.77 -0.58 -4.54
N THR A 141 9.01 0.44 -4.98
CA THR A 141 9.37 1.31 -6.11
C THR A 141 9.28 2.79 -5.74
N ALA A 142 9.99 3.63 -6.50
CA ALA A 142 9.93 5.09 -6.34
C ALA A 142 8.51 5.64 -6.55
N ASP A 143 7.77 5.09 -7.51
CA ASP A 143 6.38 5.48 -7.81
C ASP A 143 5.43 5.10 -6.67
N ALA A 144 5.59 3.91 -6.09
CA ALA A 144 4.83 3.49 -4.90
C ALA A 144 5.09 4.43 -3.72
N ALA A 145 6.37 4.75 -3.48
CA ALA A 145 6.77 5.66 -2.40
C ALA A 145 6.24 7.09 -2.64
N ALA A 146 6.31 7.60 -3.87
CA ALA A 146 5.81 8.92 -4.22
C ALA A 146 4.29 9.02 -4.02
N ASN A 147 3.54 8.00 -4.47
CA ASN A 147 2.09 7.99 -4.29
C ASN A 147 1.70 7.88 -2.81
N ALA A 148 2.35 6.99 -2.05
CA ALA A 148 2.10 6.87 -0.62
C ALA A 148 2.44 8.17 0.13
N ALA A 149 3.56 8.83 -0.20
CA ALA A 149 3.92 10.12 0.38
C ALA A 149 2.88 11.22 0.09
N GLY A 150 2.34 11.27 -1.13
CA GLY A 150 1.24 12.17 -1.48
C GLY A 150 -0.04 11.90 -0.69
N GLN A 151 -0.36 10.63 -0.44
CA GLN A 151 -1.48 10.26 0.42
C GLN A 151 -1.26 10.61 1.89
N VAL A 152 -0.03 10.44 2.43
CA VAL A 152 0.36 10.92 3.77
C VAL A 152 0.16 12.45 3.86
N ALA A 153 0.44 13.18 2.78
CA ALA A 153 0.19 14.63 2.68
C ALA A 153 -1.31 15.00 2.50
N GLY A 154 -2.21 14.02 2.51
CA GLY A 154 -3.67 14.21 2.49
C GLY A 154 -4.27 14.36 1.08
N ALA A 155 -3.62 13.86 0.03
CA ALA A 155 -4.14 13.96 -1.34
C ALA A 155 -5.54 13.35 -1.50
N ILE A 156 -5.79 12.18 -0.90
CA ILE A 156 -7.11 11.52 -0.93
C ILE A 156 -8.15 12.33 -0.15
N ARG A 157 -7.80 12.75 1.07
CA ARG A 157 -8.66 13.59 1.91
C ARG A 157 -9.11 14.86 1.19
N LYS A 158 -8.21 15.58 0.53
CA LYS A 158 -8.52 16.80 -0.24
C LYS A 158 -9.55 16.59 -1.35
N ARG A 159 -9.69 15.35 -1.86
CA ARG A 159 -10.70 14.99 -2.87
C ARG A 159 -12.02 14.52 -2.25
N ILE A 160 -11.97 13.93 -1.06
CA ILE A 160 -13.14 13.35 -0.38
C ILE A 160 -13.88 14.40 0.47
N ASP A 161 -13.16 15.27 1.18
CA ASP A 161 -13.74 16.25 2.09
C ASP A 161 -14.78 17.15 1.40
N PRO A 162 -14.52 17.74 0.21
CA PRO A 162 -15.52 18.57 -0.47
C PRO A 162 -16.81 17.82 -0.82
N ILE A 163 -16.72 16.51 -1.13
CA ILE A 163 -17.88 15.68 -1.40
C ILE A 163 -18.69 15.49 -0.13
N TYR A 164 -18.02 15.10 0.95
CA TYR A 164 -18.68 14.86 2.24
C TYR A 164 -19.32 16.14 2.78
N ASP A 165 -18.61 17.27 2.73
CA ASP A 165 -19.10 18.56 3.21
C ASP A 165 -20.34 18.99 2.40
N SER A 166 -20.34 18.78 1.08
CA SER A 166 -21.53 19.05 0.26
C SER A 166 -22.74 18.20 0.67
N TRP A 167 -22.53 16.96 1.13
CA TRP A 167 -23.61 16.11 1.62
C TRP A 167 -24.11 16.53 3.00
N VAL A 168 -23.20 16.98 3.88
CA VAL A 168 -23.58 17.57 5.17
C VAL A 168 -24.50 18.77 4.95
N ASP A 169 -24.15 19.68 4.04
CA ASP A 169 -24.95 20.86 3.73
C ASP A 169 -26.34 20.47 3.19
N LEU A 170 -26.40 19.47 2.29
CA LEU A 170 -27.66 18.95 1.76
C LEU A 170 -28.53 18.31 2.86
N CYS A 171 -27.95 17.47 3.72
CA CYS A 171 -28.67 16.85 4.84
C CYS A 171 -29.19 17.91 5.83
N ALA A 172 -28.37 18.91 6.16
CA ALA A 172 -28.77 20.00 7.04
C ALA A 172 -29.95 20.79 6.45
N HIS A 173 -29.93 21.08 5.14
CA HIS A 173 -31.06 21.73 4.47
C HIS A 173 -32.30 20.83 4.43
N PHE A 174 -32.15 19.52 4.18
CA PHE A 174 -33.25 18.55 4.27
C PHE A 174 -33.93 18.58 5.64
N HIS A 175 -33.16 18.46 6.72
CA HIS A 175 -33.70 18.50 8.08
C HIS A 175 -34.40 19.83 8.39
N ALA A 176 -33.80 20.97 8.01
CA ALA A 176 -34.38 22.27 8.27
C ALA A 176 -35.77 22.44 7.64
N VAL A 177 -35.94 22.04 6.37
CA VAL A 177 -37.24 22.13 5.66
C VAL A 177 -38.28 21.17 6.25
N LEU A 178 -37.87 19.98 6.71
CA LEU A 178 -38.78 18.98 7.27
C LEU A 178 -39.22 19.31 8.70
N ASP A 179 -38.30 19.79 9.54
CA ASP A 179 -38.55 20.07 10.96
C ASP A 179 -39.27 21.41 11.17
N TYR A 180 -39.09 22.37 10.25
CA TYR A 180 -39.63 23.73 10.35
C TYR A 180 -40.38 24.16 9.08
N PRO A 181 -41.46 23.46 8.69
CA PRO A 181 -42.19 23.73 7.44
C PRO A 181 -42.89 25.11 7.42
N ASP A 182 -43.10 25.71 8.60
CA ASP A 182 -43.75 27.03 8.74
C ASP A 182 -42.74 28.20 8.75
N GLU A 183 -41.43 27.92 8.75
CA GLU A 183 -40.39 28.93 8.63
C GLU A 183 -40.08 29.25 7.16
N ASP A 184 -39.58 30.48 6.91
CA ASP A 184 -39.24 30.96 5.56
C ASP A 184 -37.90 30.38 5.09
N ILE A 185 -37.88 29.06 4.91
CA ILE A 185 -36.73 28.28 4.46
C ILE A 185 -36.89 28.01 2.96
N ASP A 186 -35.82 28.21 2.20
CA ASP A 186 -35.81 27.94 0.77
C ASP A 186 -36.26 26.49 0.48
N PRO A 187 -37.27 26.27 -0.38
CA PRO A 187 -37.76 24.94 -0.68
C PRO A 187 -36.76 24.13 -1.51
N PHE A 188 -36.94 22.81 -1.53
CA PHE A 188 -36.11 21.90 -2.32
C PHE A 188 -36.09 22.26 -3.81
N ALA A 189 -34.97 22.81 -4.27
CA ALA A 189 -34.70 22.97 -5.69
C ALA A 189 -34.18 21.63 -6.25
N LEU A 190 -35.09 20.75 -6.70
CA LEU A 190 -34.77 19.42 -7.22
C LEU A 190 -33.57 19.41 -8.18
N SER A 191 -33.50 20.40 -9.09
CA SER A 191 -32.41 20.54 -10.07
C SER A 191 -31.05 20.83 -9.44
N GLY A 192 -30.98 21.60 -8.35
CA GLY A 192 -29.73 21.91 -7.65
C GLY A 192 -29.19 20.71 -6.87
N TYR A 193 -30.10 20.01 -6.18
CA TYR A 193 -29.78 18.80 -5.42
C TYR A 193 -29.33 17.67 -6.35
N GLU A 194 -30.06 17.44 -7.45
CA GLU A 194 -29.70 16.44 -8.45
C GLU A 194 -28.33 16.73 -9.07
N ALA A 195 -28.06 18.00 -9.40
CA ALA A 195 -26.78 18.41 -9.97
C ALA A 195 -25.63 18.15 -9.00
N SER A 196 -25.82 18.46 -7.71
CA SER A 196 -24.82 18.21 -6.66
C SER A 196 -24.52 16.72 -6.51
N LEU A 197 -25.56 15.89 -6.30
CA LEU A 197 -25.40 14.43 -6.15
C LEU A 197 -24.80 13.77 -7.40
N THR A 198 -25.20 14.21 -8.59
CA THR A 198 -24.62 13.73 -9.86
C THR A 198 -23.14 14.11 -9.97
N ALA A 199 -22.77 15.31 -9.55
CA ALA A 199 -21.37 15.74 -9.52
C ALA A 199 -20.55 14.90 -8.54
N SER A 200 -21.07 14.62 -7.35
CA SER A 200 -20.43 13.73 -6.37
C SER A 200 -20.23 12.33 -6.96
N SER A 201 -21.25 11.73 -7.60
CA SER A 201 -21.14 10.41 -8.23
C SER A 201 -20.06 10.38 -9.32
N ARG A 202 -19.94 11.44 -10.14
CA ARG A 202 -18.87 11.57 -11.13
C ARG A 202 -17.49 11.64 -10.49
N GLN A 203 -17.32 12.40 -9.41
CA GLN A 203 -16.05 12.50 -8.69
C GLN A 203 -15.64 11.17 -8.05
N LEU A 204 -16.57 10.44 -7.43
CA LEU A 204 -16.34 9.10 -6.89
C LEU A 204 -15.98 8.09 -8.00
N THR A 205 -16.62 8.20 -9.17
CA THR A 205 -16.26 7.38 -10.35
C THR A 205 -14.82 7.62 -10.78
N ALA A 206 -14.39 8.89 -10.83
CA ALA A 206 -13.01 9.25 -11.19
C ALA A 206 -11.99 8.76 -10.15
N LEU A 207 -12.34 8.71 -8.86
CA LEU A 207 -11.52 8.09 -7.82
C LEU A 207 -11.42 6.57 -8.01
N LEU A 208 -12.53 5.89 -8.28
CA LEU A 208 -12.54 4.44 -8.50
C LEU A 208 -11.79 4.03 -9.76
N ALA A 209 -11.81 4.87 -10.81
CA ALA A 209 -11.08 4.63 -12.05
C ALA A 209 -9.56 4.54 -11.83
N SER A 210 -9.00 5.20 -10.82
CA SER A 210 -7.57 5.11 -10.50
C SER A 210 -7.20 3.85 -9.71
N CYS A 211 -8.17 3.07 -9.24
CA CYS A 211 -7.92 1.93 -8.35
C CYS A 211 -7.12 0.80 -9.01
N HIS A 212 -7.40 0.51 -10.29
CA HIS A 212 -6.68 -0.54 -11.02
C HIS A 212 -5.17 -0.23 -11.08
N ARG A 213 -4.84 0.98 -11.52
CA ARG A 213 -3.46 1.48 -11.56
C ARG A 213 -2.86 1.60 -10.17
N GLY A 214 -3.60 2.11 -9.18
CA GLY A 214 -3.13 2.21 -7.80
C GLY A 214 -2.72 0.86 -7.23
N ARG A 215 -3.47 -0.20 -7.51
CA ARG A 215 -3.10 -1.57 -7.14
C ARG A 215 -1.81 -2.03 -7.82
N MET A 216 -1.63 -1.76 -9.12
CA MET A 216 -0.40 -2.11 -9.84
C MET A 216 0.83 -1.37 -9.30
N VAL A 217 0.67 -0.09 -8.97
CA VAL A 217 1.75 0.70 -8.36
C VAL A 217 2.11 0.18 -6.97
N GLN A 218 1.12 -0.16 -6.13
CA GLN A 218 1.35 -0.61 -4.76
C GLN A 218 1.81 -2.08 -4.69
N SER A 219 1.10 -2.96 -5.39
CA SER A 219 1.26 -4.42 -5.29
C SER A 219 2.03 -5.01 -6.46
N GLY A 220 2.44 -4.24 -7.46
CA GLY A 220 3.06 -4.75 -8.68
C GLY A 220 2.07 -5.40 -9.64
N ILE A 221 2.53 -5.61 -10.86
CA ILE A 221 1.80 -6.28 -11.94
C ILE A 221 1.98 -7.79 -11.74
N ARG A 222 0.88 -8.51 -11.53
CA ARG A 222 0.89 -9.96 -11.42
C ARG A 222 1.02 -10.55 -12.82
N ALA A 223 2.19 -11.10 -13.13
CA ALA A 223 2.47 -11.69 -14.42
C ALA A 223 2.63 -13.21 -14.33
N VAL A 224 2.06 -13.93 -15.30
CA VAL A 224 2.17 -15.39 -15.39
C VAL A 224 3.03 -15.78 -16.59
N ILE A 225 3.96 -16.75 -16.42
CA ILE A 225 4.81 -17.22 -17.51
C ILE A 225 4.26 -18.55 -18.07
N LEU A 226 3.71 -18.50 -19.27
CA LEU A 226 3.08 -19.65 -19.95
C LEU A 226 3.94 -20.13 -21.12
N GLY A 227 3.82 -21.40 -21.50
CA GLY A 227 4.55 -21.95 -22.65
C GLY A 227 4.78 -23.46 -22.54
N SER A 228 5.19 -24.10 -23.63
CA SER A 228 5.51 -25.54 -23.65
C SER A 228 6.76 -25.88 -22.82
N PRO A 229 6.97 -27.15 -22.44
CA PRO A 229 8.25 -27.62 -21.92
C PRO A 229 9.41 -27.24 -22.85
N ASN A 230 10.54 -26.84 -22.27
CA ASN A 230 11.75 -26.42 -22.99
C ASN A 230 11.62 -25.16 -23.88
N ALA A 231 10.50 -24.43 -23.83
CA ALA A 231 10.37 -23.10 -24.46
C ALA A 231 11.33 -22.05 -23.88
N GLY A 232 11.86 -22.32 -22.67
CA GLY A 232 12.80 -21.45 -21.97
C GLY A 232 12.16 -20.54 -20.92
N LYS A 233 11.00 -20.91 -20.38
CA LYS A 233 10.33 -20.23 -19.26
C LYS A 233 11.25 -20.02 -18.06
N SER A 234 11.93 -21.08 -17.59
CA SER A 234 12.85 -20.99 -16.45
C SER A 234 14.08 -20.14 -16.76
N SER A 235 14.56 -20.16 -18.01
CA SER A 235 15.64 -19.29 -18.45
C SER A 235 15.22 -17.83 -18.45
N LEU A 236 14.02 -17.51 -18.96
CA LEU A 236 13.44 -16.17 -18.92
C LEU A 236 13.30 -15.69 -17.48
N LEU A 237 12.68 -16.50 -16.61
CA LEU A 237 12.51 -16.19 -15.21
C LEU A 237 13.86 -15.90 -14.54
N ASN A 238 14.84 -16.80 -14.64
CA ASN A 238 16.17 -16.57 -14.06
C ASN A 238 16.84 -15.30 -14.59
N ARG A 239 16.63 -14.97 -15.86
CA ARG A 239 17.17 -13.76 -16.47
C ARG A 239 16.49 -12.51 -15.89
N LEU A 240 15.16 -12.53 -15.76
CA LEU A 240 14.38 -11.46 -15.12
C LEU A 240 14.74 -11.30 -13.64
N SER A 241 14.95 -12.40 -12.91
CA SER A 241 15.38 -12.37 -11.50
C SER A 241 16.83 -11.89 -11.31
N GLY A 242 17.63 -11.93 -12.38
CA GLY A 242 19.04 -11.52 -12.40
C GLY A 242 19.26 -10.07 -12.83
N PHE A 243 18.27 -9.40 -13.41
CA PHE A 243 18.25 -7.96 -13.62
C PHE A 243 17.82 -7.25 -12.33
N ASP A 244 18.52 -6.17 -11.99
CA ASP A 244 18.27 -5.28 -10.84
C ASP A 244 17.51 -5.92 -9.67
N ARG A 245 18.24 -6.72 -8.88
CA ARG A 245 17.74 -7.22 -7.59
C ARG A 245 17.18 -6.04 -6.79
N VAL A 246 15.85 -5.96 -6.71
CA VAL A 246 15.19 -5.23 -5.63
C VAL A 246 15.68 -5.88 -4.35
N ILE A 247 16.15 -5.05 -3.42
CA ILE A 247 16.49 -5.49 -2.08
C ILE A 247 15.16 -5.86 -1.42
N VAL A 248 14.70 -7.08 -1.66
CA VAL A 248 13.59 -7.67 -0.90
C VAL A 248 14.09 -7.76 0.53
N THR A 249 13.40 -7.09 1.44
CA THR A 249 13.64 -7.31 2.86
C THR A 249 13.09 -8.69 3.19
N ASP A 250 13.96 -9.58 3.68
CA ASP A 250 13.55 -10.86 4.26
C ASP A 250 12.74 -10.58 5.53
N ILE A 251 11.44 -10.30 5.40
CA ILE A 251 10.51 -10.33 6.53
C ILE A 251 10.07 -11.80 6.67
N PRO A 252 10.42 -12.49 7.78
CA PRO A 252 10.01 -13.87 7.99
C PRO A 252 8.50 -13.93 8.21
N GLY A 253 7.73 -14.46 7.26
CA GLY A 253 6.28 -14.59 7.44
C GLY A 253 5.44 -15.15 6.29
N THR A 254 5.90 -15.15 5.03
CA THR A 254 5.05 -15.51 3.87
C THR A 254 5.42 -16.84 3.20
N THR A 255 6.11 -17.74 3.91
CA THR A 255 6.45 -19.07 3.38
C THR A 255 5.31 -20.07 3.51
N ARG A 256 4.18 -19.85 2.82
CA ARG A 256 3.23 -20.97 2.63
C ARG A 256 2.31 -21.00 1.43
N ASP A 257 2.27 -19.99 0.57
CA ASP A 257 1.50 -20.03 -0.68
C ASP A 257 2.42 -19.64 -1.85
N THR A 258 2.21 -20.27 -3.01
CA THR A 258 2.84 -20.09 -4.34
C THR A 258 4.19 -19.36 -4.37
N VAL A 259 5.26 -19.99 -4.91
CA VAL A 259 6.57 -19.32 -5.07
C VAL A 259 6.42 -18.13 -6.02
N GLU A 260 6.16 -16.94 -5.49
CA GLU A 260 6.13 -15.68 -6.23
C GLU A 260 7.55 -15.12 -6.28
N GLN A 261 7.98 -14.69 -7.46
CA GLN A 261 9.23 -13.95 -7.62
C GLN A 261 8.91 -12.51 -8.02
N THR A 262 9.38 -11.56 -7.21
CA THR A 262 9.26 -10.14 -7.54
C THR A 262 10.51 -9.69 -8.28
N VAL A 263 10.31 -9.04 -9.43
CA VAL A 263 11.36 -8.45 -10.26
C VAL A 263 10.98 -7.04 -10.65
N THR A 264 11.97 -6.21 -10.97
CA THR A 264 11.72 -4.90 -11.59
C THR A 264 12.07 -4.98 -13.06
N LEU A 265 11.13 -4.59 -13.92
CA LEU A 265 11.33 -4.46 -15.36
C LEU A 265 11.15 -2.98 -15.72
N GLY A 266 12.26 -2.28 -15.94
CA GLY A 266 12.25 -0.82 -16.06
C GLY A 266 11.75 -0.16 -14.79
N ARG A 267 10.60 0.53 -14.88
CA ARG A 267 9.90 1.13 -13.73
C ARG A 267 8.86 0.21 -13.09
N HIS A 268 8.52 -0.90 -13.73
CA HIS A 268 7.41 -1.76 -13.33
C HIS A 268 7.86 -2.78 -12.29
N LEU A 269 7.16 -2.83 -11.16
CA LEU A 269 7.25 -3.96 -10.23
C LEU A 269 6.43 -5.11 -10.80
N VAL A 270 7.05 -6.25 -11.09
CA VAL A 270 6.39 -7.42 -11.68
C VAL A 270 6.47 -8.58 -10.69
N ARG A 271 5.32 -9.11 -10.31
CA ARG A 271 5.21 -10.34 -9.49
C ARG A 271 4.96 -11.52 -10.40
N LEU A 272 5.99 -12.32 -10.63
CA LEU A 272 5.92 -13.54 -11.41
C LEU A 272 5.26 -14.64 -10.57
N VAL A 273 4.04 -15.02 -10.95
CA VAL A 273 3.25 -16.06 -10.27
C VAL A 273 3.51 -17.41 -10.95
N ASP A 274 3.97 -18.40 -10.17
CA ASP A 274 4.36 -19.72 -10.70
C ASP A 274 3.16 -20.53 -11.20
N THR A 275 3.06 -20.66 -12.53
CA THR A 275 2.28 -21.70 -13.20
C THR A 275 3.15 -22.91 -13.48
N ALA A 276 3.30 -23.76 -12.46
CA ALA A 276 3.85 -25.10 -12.56
C ALA A 276 5.18 -25.22 -13.34
N GLY A 277 6.31 -25.12 -12.64
CA GLY A 277 7.57 -25.70 -13.14
C GLY A 277 8.83 -24.86 -12.92
N ILE A 278 8.78 -23.86 -12.04
CA ILE A 278 9.92 -22.95 -11.82
C ILE A 278 10.98 -23.52 -10.86
N ARG A 279 10.71 -24.63 -10.16
CA ARG A 279 11.73 -25.37 -9.39
C ARG A 279 11.89 -26.79 -9.89
N ASP A 280 13.12 -27.14 -10.26
CA ASP A 280 13.58 -28.51 -10.51
C ASP A 280 13.12 -29.43 -9.38
N THR A 281 12.06 -30.18 -9.64
CA THR A 281 11.82 -31.45 -8.97
C THR A 281 11.56 -32.47 -10.06
N GLN A 282 12.55 -33.34 -10.27
CA GLN A 282 12.36 -34.63 -10.88
C GLN A 282 11.24 -35.33 -10.10
N ASP A 283 9.99 -35.28 -10.56
CA ASP A 283 8.97 -36.31 -10.29
C ASP A 283 7.60 -35.97 -10.92
N VAL A 284 7.24 -36.75 -11.94
CA VAL A 284 5.92 -37.38 -12.25
C VAL A 284 4.61 -36.55 -12.25
N ILE A 285 4.60 -35.22 -12.05
CA ILE A 285 3.34 -34.43 -12.06
C ILE A 285 3.25 -33.45 -13.24
N GLU A 286 3.44 -33.97 -14.46
CA GLU A 286 3.32 -33.19 -15.71
C GLU A 286 1.91 -33.22 -16.35
N LYS A 287 0.89 -33.70 -15.63
CA LYS A 287 -0.51 -33.73 -16.11
C LYS A 287 -1.44 -32.70 -15.46
N ILE A 288 -0.98 -32.00 -14.43
CA ILE A 288 -1.75 -30.95 -13.71
C ILE A 288 -1.43 -29.54 -14.25
N GLY A 289 -0.46 -29.41 -15.18
CA GLY A 289 0.06 -28.12 -15.63
C GLY A 289 -0.88 -27.27 -16.50
N VAL A 290 -1.85 -27.87 -17.21
CA VAL A 290 -2.71 -27.13 -18.16
C VAL A 290 -3.87 -26.43 -17.45
N ASP A 291 -4.61 -27.15 -16.59
CA ASP A 291 -5.75 -26.56 -15.85
C ASP A 291 -5.28 -25.48 -14.88
N ARG A 292 -4.15 -25.69 -14.20
CA ARG A 292 -3.49 -24.68 -13.36
C ARG A 292 -3.00 -23.45 -14.15
N SER A 293 -2.54 -23.65 -15.39
CA SER A 293 -2.13 -22.54 -16.25
C SER A 293 -3.32 -21.67 -16.68
N MET A 294 -4.48 -22.28 -16.94
CA MET A 294 -5.71 -21.54 -17.24
C MET A 294 -6.27 -20.81 -16.02
N GLU A 295 -6.24 -21.43 -14.84
CA GLU A 295 -6.67 -20.76 -13.60
C GLU A 295 -5.78 -19.56 -13.26
N ALA A 296 -4.48 -19.69 -13.39
CA ALA A 296 -3.55 -18.59 -13.13
C ALA A 296 -3.65 -17.46 -14.16
N ALA A 297 -3.99 -17.76 -15.41
CA ALA A 297 -4.24 -16.73 -16.44
C ALA A 297 -5.47 -15.87 -16.14
N LYS A 298 -6.44 -16.41 -15.38
CA LYS A 298 -7.63 -15.64 -14.94
C LYS A 298 -7.35 -14.69 -13.80
N ASP A 299 -6.34 -14.98 -12.99
CA ASP A 299 -5.97 -14.23 -11.79
C ASP A 299 -4.71 -13.36 -12.00
N CYS A 300 -4.25 -13.17 -13.25
CA CYS A 300 -3.10 -12.32 -13.57
C CYS A 300 -3.50 -10.98 -14.22
N ASP A 301 -2.61 -9.99 -14.13
CA ASP A 301 -2.71 -8.74 -14.89
C ASP A 301 -2.10 -8.89 -16.29
N ALA A 302 -1.06 -9.73 -16.44
CA ALA A 302 -0.40 -9.99 -17.71
C ALA A 302 0.03 -11.46 -17.89
N ALA A 303 -0.15 -12.01 -19.08
CA ALA A 303 0.43 -13.29 -19.48
C ALA A 303 1.66 -13.10 -20.38
N LEU A 304 2.76 -13.77 -20.03
CA LEU A 304 3.99 -13.87 -20.82
C LEU A 304 4.02 -15.25 -21.48
N PHE A 305 3.57 -15.33 -22.74
CA PHE A 305 3.61 -16.57 -23.52
C PHE A 305 4.99 -16.78 -24.13
N VAL A 306 5.77 -17.72 -23.60
CA VAL A 306 7.11 -18.06 -24.08
C VAL A 306 7.05 -19.21 -25.06
N VAL A 307 7.60 -19.00 -26.25
CA VAL A 307 7.72 -20.03 -27.28
C VAL A 307 9.15 -20.10 -27.82
N ASP A 308 9.59 -21.30 -28.15
CA ASP A 308 10.86 -21.53 -28.85
C ASP A 308 10.70 -21.20 -30.33
N ALA A 309 11.30 -20.07 -30.76
CA ALA A 309 11.19 -19.60 -32.13
C ALA A 309 11.97 -20.46 -33.15
N SER A 310 12.82 -21.40 -32.71
CA SER A 310 13.66 -22.22 -33.60
C SER A 310 12.96 -23.45 -34.18
N ARG A 311 11.72 -23.72 -33.78
CA ARG A 311 10.92 -24.88 -34.21
C ARG A 311 9.48 -24.47 -34.54
N PRO A 312 8.76 -25.17 -35.43
CA PRO A 312 7.35 -24.90 -35.69
C PRO A 312 6.48 -25.06 -34.44
N LEU A 313 5.37 -24.32 -34.39
CA LEU A 313 4.40 -24.40 -33.29
C LEU A 313 3.83 -25.81 -33.10
N THR A 314 3.96 -26.32 -31.88
CA THR A 314 3.37 -27.59 -31.45
C THR A 314 1.95 -27.42 -30.91
N ASP A 315 1.21 -28.51 -30.74
CA ASP A 315 -0.12 -28.47 -30.11
C ASP A 315 -0.09 -28.07 -28.63
N GLU A 316 1.05 -28.26 -27.96
CA GLU A 316 1.28 -27.73 -26.62
C GLU A 316 1.46 -26.22 -26.62
N ASP A 317 2.22 -25.68 -27.57
CA ASP A 317 2.38 -24.23 -27.75
C ASP A 317 1.02 -23.58 -28.05
N ARG A 318 0.20 -24.19 -28.91
CA ARG A 318 -1.15 -23.69 -29.22
C ARG A 318 -2.07 -23.65 -28.00
N ARG A 319 -1.99 -24.66 -27.12
CA ARG A 319 -2.78 -24.70 -25.88
C ARG A 319 -2.33 -23.62 -24.88
N ALA A 320 -1.02 -23.48 -24.67
CA ALA A 320 -0.47 -22.45 -23.78
C ALA A 320 -0.75 -21.04 -24.31
N MET A 321 -0.68 -20.86 -25.64
CA MET A 321 -1.09 -19.63 -26.32
C MET A 321 -2.57 -19.31 -26.08
N GLY A 322 -3.46 -20.30 -26.22
CA GLY A 322 -4.88 -20.14 -25.93
C GLY A 322 -5.14 -19.66 -24.50
N ALA A 323 -4.47 -20.27 -23.51
CA ALA A 323 -4.57 -19.84 -22.11
C ALA A 323 -4.02 -18.43 -21.87
N ALA A 324 -2.90 -18.05 -22.52
CA ALA A 324 -2.33 -16.71 -22.38
C ALA A 324 -3.27 -15.63 -22.93
N LEU A 325 -4.00 -15.92 -24.00
CA LEU A 325 -4.97 -14.99 -24.60
C LEU A 325 -6.25 -14.82 -23.76
N GLU A 326 -6.46 -15.62 -22.70
CA GLU A 326 -7.54 -15.39 -21.74
C GLU A 326 -7.20 -14.31 -20.69
N ALA A 327 -5.92 -13.95 -20.55
CA ALA A 327 -5.48 -12.92 -19.62
C ALA A 327 -5.90 -11.51 -20.09
N PRO A 328 -6.05 -10.54 -19.17
CA PRO A 328 -6.38 -9.16 -19.53
C PRO A 328 -5.40 -8.56 -20.54
N GLU A 329 -4.10 -8.76 -20.29
CA GLU A 329 -3.03 -8.37 -21.20
C GLU A 329 -2.13 -9.58 -21.49
N ALA A 330 -1.58 -9.67 -22.70
CA ALA A 330 -0.72 -10.78 -23.10
C ALA A 330 0.43 -10.35 -24.04
N ILE A 331 1.63 -10.84 -23.75
CA ILE A 331 2.84 -10.63 -24.55
C ILE A 331 3.34 -11.99 -25.01
N ALA A 332 3.59 -12.15 -26.31
CA ALA A 332 4.33 -13.29 -26.82
C ALA A 332 5.83 -13.02 -26.79
N ILE A 333 6.59 -13.99 -26.27
CA ILE A 333 8.04 -13.97 -26.18
C ILE A 333 8.58 -15.05 -27.12
N LEU A 334 9.14 -14.60 -28.24
CA LEU A 334 9.83 -15.45 -29.21
C LEU A 334 11.26 -15.69 -28.72
N ASN A 335 11.44 -16.74 -27.91
CA ASN A 335 12.73 -17.07 -27.31
C ASN A 335 13.65 -17.85 -28.27
N LYS A 336 14.95 -17.93 -27.95
CA LYS A 336 16.01 -18.61 -28.70
C LYS A 336 16.33 -17.98 -30.06
N GLN A 337 16.32 -16.64 -30.10
CA GLN A 337 16.76 -15.87 -31.28
C GLN A 337 18.25 -16.05 -31.63
N ASP A 338 19.00 -16.79 -30.82
CA ASP A 338 20.36 -17.25 -31.15
C ASP A 338 20.40 -18.40 -32.17
N LEU A 339 19.23 -18.99 -32.48
CA LEU A 339 19.06 -20.08 -33.43
C LEU A 339 18.28 -19.65 -34.69
N PRO A 340 18.38 -20.37 -35.81
CA PRO A 340 17.56 -20.12 -37.00
C PRO A 340 16.07 -20.19 -36.67
N GLY A 341 15.31 -19.17 -37.06
CA GLY A 341 13.87 -19.06 -36.79
C GLY A 341 13.02 -19.96 -37.68
N ALA A 342 11.94 -20.49 -37.09
CA ALA A 342 10.88 -21.26 -37.73
C ALA A 342 9.47 -20.71 -37.43
N ILE A 343 9.37 -19.68 -36.60
CA ILE A 343 8.12 -18.97 -36.28
C ILE A 343 8.33 -17.48 -36.58
N GLU A 344 7.45 -16.90 -37.38
CA GLU A 344 7.42 -15.48 -37.64
C GLU A 344 6.44 -14.77 -36.69
N PRO A 345 6.65 -13.48 -36.36
CA PRO A 345 5.71 -12.72 -35.54
C PRO A 345 4.26 -12.75 -36.07
N SER A 346 4.06 -12.78 -37.39
CA SER A 346 2.74 -12.87 -38.01
C SER A 346 1.98 -14.16 -37.71
N ASP A 347 2.66 -15.20 -37.22
CA ASP A 347 2.05 -16.49 -36.88
C ASP A 347 1.38 -16.47 -35.50
N LEU A 348 1.59 -15.40 -34.72
CA LEU A 348 1.13 -15.28 -33.35
C LEU A 348 0.06 -14.18 -33.21
N PRO A 349 -1.11 -14.47 -32.62
CA PRO A 349 -2.23 -13.53 -32.51
C PRO A 349 -2.07 -12.59 -31.29
N PHE A 350 -0.90 -11.96 -31.12
CA PHE A 350 -0.63 -11.06 -30.00
C PHE A 350 -0.36 -9.64 -30.50
N ALA A 351 -0.82 -8.65 -29.74
CA ALA A 351 -0.53 -7.24 -30.03
C ALA A 351 0.96 -6.92 -29.83
N TYR A 352 1.57 -7.53 -28.81
CA TYR A 352 2.98 -7.36 -28.48
C TYR A 352 3.72 -8.70 -28.61
N ILE A 353 4.71 -8.72 -29.50
CA ILE A 353 5.56 -9.89 -29.77
C ILE A 353 7.01 -9.46 -29.63
N VAL A 354 7.70 -10.05 -28.68
CA VAL A 354 9.04 -9.65 -28.27
C VAL A 354 10.05 -10.76 -28.58
N PRO A 355 10.96 -10.55 -29.54
CA PRO A 355 12.05 -11.49 -29.82
C PRO A 355 13.16 -11.37 -28.77
N ILE A 356 13.48 -12.49 -28.10
CA ILE A 356 14.49 -12.55 -27.03
C ILE A 356 15.44 -13.74 -27.24
N SER A 357 16.70 -13.57 -26.85
CA SER A 357 17.57 -14.70 -26.52
C SER A 357 17.86 -14.68 -25.03
N CYS A 358 17.26 -15.61 -24.27
CA CYS A 358 17.57 -15.73 -22.83
C CYS A 358 19.04 -16.13 -22.61
N LYS A 359 19.63 -16.89 -23.54
CA LYS A 359 21.02 -17.36 -23.50
C LYS A 359 22.00 -16.21 -23.71
N ASP A 360 21.78 -15.41 -24.76
CA ASP A 360 22.66 -14.29 -25.11
C ASP A 360 22.25 -12.99 -24.42
N SER A 361 21.17 -13.01 -23.65
CA SER A 361 20.69 -11.88 -22.87
C SER A 361 20.28 -10.66 -23.70
N THR A 362 19.70 -10.89 -24.89
CA THR A 362 19.27 -9.86 -25.85
C THR A 362 17.75 -9.75 -25.95
N GLY A 363 17.24 -8.56 -26.31
CA GLY A 363 15.81 -8.30 -26.53
C GLY A 363 15.01 -7.90 -25.29
N PHE A 364 15.63 -7.83 -24.11
CA PHE A 364 14.94 -7.46 -22.86
C PHE A 364 14.51 -5.98 -22.82
N ASP A 365 15.24 -5.06 -23.47
CA ASP A 365 14.81 -3.66 -23.61
C ASP A 365 13.48 -3.52 -24.37
N LEU A 366 13.21 -4.45 -25.30
CA LEU A 366 11.93 -4.49 -26.04
C LEU A 366 10.81 -5.04 -25.16
N LEU A 367 11.12 -5.93 -24.22
CA LEU A 367 10.16 -6.41 -23.23
C LEU A 367 9.77 -5.27 -22.27
N GLU A 368 10.74 -4.48 -21.82
CA GLU A 368 10.48 -3.27 -21.04
C GLU A 368 9.57 -2.29 -21.79
N GLN A 369 9.87 -2.00 -23.05
CA GLN A 369 9.02 -1.15 -23.90
C GLN A 369 7.60 -1.72 -24.10
N ALA A 370 7.45 -3.03 -24.21
CA ALA A 370 6.14 -3.66 -24.30
C ALA A 370 5.33 -3.47 -23.01
N PHE A 371 5.97 -3.58 -21.84
CA PHE A 371 5.34 -3.27 -20.56
C PHE A 371 4.95 -1.79 -20.44
N ASP A 372 5.81 -0.86 -20.89
CA ASP A 372 5.46 0.57 -20.90
C ASP A 372 4.23 0.88 -21.77
N MET A 373 4.08 0.18 -22.89
CA MET A 373 2.92 0.34 -23.78
C MET A 373 1.63 -0.26 -23.21
N LEU A 374 1.74 -1.41 -22.53
CA LEU A 374 0.61 -2.09 -21.89
C LEU A 374 0.17 -1.39 -20.59
N PHE A 375 1.12 -0.83 -19.85
CA PHE A 375 0.90 -0.18 -18.55
C PHE A 375 1.40 1.27 -18.61
N PRO A 376 0.71 2.15 -19.36
CA PRO A 376 1.17 3.50 -19.65
C PRO A 376 1.22 4.40 -18.42
N ASP A 377 2.05 5.44 -18.47
CA ASP A 377 2.30 6.37 -17.35
C ASP A 377 1.31 7.55 -17.27
N ASP A 378 0.07 7.33 -17.68
CA ASP A 378 -0.90 8.42 -17.90
C ASP A 378 -1.42 9.15 -16.64
N ALA A 379 -1.04 8.73 -15.43
CA ALA A 379 -1.53 9.35 -14.18
C ALA A 379 -0.40 9.56 -13.15
N PRO A 380 -0.29 10.76 -12.57
CA PRO A 380 0.79 11.07 -11.64
C PRO A 380 0.70 10.22 -10.37
N CYS A 381 1.84 9.73 -9.90
CA CYS A 381 2.01 9.08 -8.60
C CYS A 381 2.18 10.13 -7.48
N ASP A 382 1.25 11.09 -7.39
CA ASP A 382 1.26 12.23 -6.46
C ASP A 382 0.34 12.05 -5.25
N GLY A 383 -0.14 10.81 -5.04
CA GLY A 383 -1.12 10.45 -4.01
C GLY A 383 -2.56 10.46 -4.48
N SER A 384 -2.81 10.78 -5.75
CA SER A 384 -4.16 10.74 -6.34
C SER A 384 -4.65 9.33 -6.70
N LEU A 385 -3.75 8.33 -6.75
CA LEU A 385 -4.10 6.94 -7.05
C LEU A 385 -4.64 6.24 -5.81
N LEU A 386 -5.79 5.59 -5.96
CA LEU A 386 -6.42 4.81 -4.89
C LEU A 386 -5.78 3.41 -4.82
N THR A 387 -5.00 3.15 -3.79
CA THR A 387 -4.21 1.91 -3.65
C THR A 387 -4.96 0.84 -2.87
N ASN A 388 -5.67 1.24 -1.82
CA ASN A 388 -6.21 0.31 -0.83
C ASN A 388 -7.63 -0.19 -1.17
N ALA A 389 -7.81 -1.52 -1.16
CA ALA A 389 -9.09 -2.18 -1.44
C ALA A 389 -10.21 -1.82 -0.45
N ARG A 390 -9.89 -1.54 0.82
CA ARG A 390 -10.85 -1.08 1.83
C ARG A 390 -11.44 0.26 1.44
N GLN A 391 -10.57 1.21 1.10
CA GLN A 391 -10.96 2.54 0.65
C GLN A 391 -11.80 2.46 -0.62
N ALA A 392 -11.38 1.66 -1.60
CA ALA A 392 -12.13 1.42 -2.83
C ALA A 392 -13.51 0.80 -2.57
N GLY A 393 -13.61 -0.18 -1.67
CA GLY A 393 -14.87 -0.80 -1.29
C GLY A 393 -15.83 0.18 -0.62
N ALA A 394 -15.33 1.05 0.26
CA ALA A 394 -16.10 2.10 0.92
C ALA A 394 -16.58 3.18 -0.08
N ILE A 395 -15.69 3.66 -0.96
CA ILE A 395 -16.05 4.60 -2.04
C ILE A 395 -17.07 4.01 -3.00
N LEU A 396 -16.96 2.71 -3.33
CA LEU A 396 -17.92 2.02 -4.18
C LEU A 396 -19.31 1.92 -3.51
N ARG A 397 -19.37 1.65 -2.21
CA ARG A 397 -20.64 1.68 -1.45
C ARG A 397 -21.23 3.08 -1.45
N ALA A 398 -20.44 4.09 -1.12
CA ALA A 398 -20.87 5.49 -1.14
C ALA A 398 -21.42 5.88 -2.51
N LYS A 399 -20.73 5.52 -3.60
CA LYS A 399 -21.19 5.77 -4.97
C LYS A 399 -22.55 5.11 -5.24
N LYS A 400 -22.72 3.83 -4.91
CA LYS A 400 -23.99 3.11 -5.12
C LYS A 400 -25.15 3.78 -4.37
N SER A 401 -24.91 4.22 -3.14
CA SER A 401 -25.92 4.91 -2.35
C SER A 401 -26.27 6.29 -2.96
N VAL A 402 -25.28 7.07 -3.39
CA VAL A 402 -25.53 8.35 -4.09
C VAL A 402 -26.27 8.15 -5.40
N ASP A 403 -25.93 7.12 -6.19
CA ASP A 403 -26.65 6.82 -7.43
C ASP A 403 -28.12 6.45 -7.15
N SER A 404 -28.38 5.77 -6.02
CA SER A 404 -29.74 5.44 -5.57
C SER A 404 -30.49 6.71 -5.14
N ALA A 405 -29.84 7.60 -4.40
CA ALA A 405 -30.41 8.91 -4.04
C ALA A 405 -30.81 9.73 -5.29
N VAL A 406 -29.95 9.77 -6.32
CA VAL A 406 -30.25 10.44 -7.59
C VAL A 406 -31.45 9.80 -8.30
N GLN A 407 -31.56 8.48 -8.29
CA GLN A 407 -32.71 7.77 -8.88
C GLN A 407 -34.01 8.06 -8.13
N SER A 408 -33.98 7.98 -6.80
CA SER A 408 -35.10 8.31 -5.91
C SER A 408 -35.59 9.74 -6.15
N LEU A 409 -34.67 10.71 -6.27
CA LEU A 409 -34.98 12.11 -6.56
C LEU A 409 -35.66 12.27 -7.93
N ARG A 410 -35.15 11.61 -8.98
CA ARG A 410 -35.73 11.63 -10.33
C ARG A 410 -37.09 10.96 -10.42
N ALA A 411 -37.34 9.96 -9.59
CA ALA A 411 -38.62 9.27 -9.49
C ALA A 411 -39.68 10.10 -8.73
N GLY A 412 -39.32 11.27 -8.19
CA GLY A 412 -40.23 12.11 -7.41
C GLY A 412 -40.55 11.52 -6.04
N MET A 413 -39.65 10.73 -5.47
CA MET A 413 -39.79 10.21 -4.11
C MET A 413 -39.75 11.34 -3.06
N THR A 414 -40.22 11.04 -1.85
CA THR A 414 -40.19 11.99 -0.74
C THR A 414 -38.75 12.32 -0.33
N PRO A 415 -38.49 13.54 0.18
CA PRO A 415 -37.18 13.92 0.70
C PRO A 415 -36.58 12.94 1.70
N ASP A 416 -37.41 12.35 2.59
CA ASP A 416 -36.98 11.35 3.57
C ASP A 416 -36.35 10.12 2.92
N ALA A 417 -36.89 9.66 1.78
CA ALA A 417 -36.37 8.50 1.06
C ALA A 417 -34.98 8.80 0.45
N VAL A 418 -34.79 10.03 -0.05
CA VAL A 418 -33.49 10.48 -0.59
C VAL A 418 -32.45 10.64 0.53
N LEU A 419 -32.88 11.13 1.70
CA LEU A 419 -32.02 11.34 2.86
C LEU A 419 -31.42 10.02 3.37
N VAL A 420 -32.21 8.95 3.45
CA VAL A 420 -31.72 7.62 3.87
C VAL A 420 -30.57 7.12 2.98
N ASP A 421 -30.70 7.28 1.66
CA ASP A 421 -29.64 6.90 0.71
C ASP A 421 -28.41 7.80 0.86
N LEU A 422 -28.59 9.10 1.13
CA LEU A 422 -27.50 10.06 1.32
C LEU A 422 -26.75 9.80 2.64
N GLU A 423 -27.45 9.54 3.74
CA GLU A 423 -26.85 9.14 5.02
C GLU A 423 -26.04 7.85 4.87
N ALA A 424 -26.57 6.85 4.17
CA ALA A 424 -25.83 5.62 3.88
C ALA A 424 -24.55 5.89 3.04
N ALA A 425 -24.61 6.87 2.13
CA ALA A 425 -23.42 7.30 1.39
C ALA A 425 -22.39 8.01 2.29
N MET A 426 -22.86 8.90 3.17
CA MET A 426 -22.03 9.60 4.15
C MET A 426 -21.35 8.63 5.10
N ASP A 427 -22.08 7.64 5.64
CA ASP A 427 -21.52 6.62 6.51
C ASP A 427 -20.40 5.85 5.81
N ALA A 428 -20.64 5.40 4.57
CA ALA A 428 -19.65 4.67 3.79
C ALA A 428 -18.43 5.53 3.42
N LEU A 429 -18.61 6.81 3.08
CA LEU A 429 -17.50 7.71 2.76
C LEU A 429 -16.72 8.12 4.03
N GLY A 430 -17.41 8.30 5.15
CA GLY A 430 -16.84 8.57 6.45
C GLY A 430 -15.96 7.44 6.96
N GLU A 431 -16.24 6.19 6.59
CA GLU A 431 -15.38 5.04 6.91
C GLU A 431 -14.00 5.17 6.25
N VAL A 432 -13.89 5.86 5.12
CA VAL A 432 -12.62 6.04 4.39
C VAL A 432 -11.64 6.86 5.22
N THR A 433 -12.08 8.05 5.67
CA THR A 433 -11.30 8.99 6.48
C THR A 433 -11.29 8.64 7.96
N GLY A 434 -12.23 7.80 8.41
CA GLY A 434 -12.34 7.40 9.79
C GLY A 434 -13.24 8.27 10.65
N ARG A 435 -14.18 9.02 10.04
CA ARG A 435 -15.24 9.76 10.73
C ARG A 435 -16.27 8.82 11.34
N THR A 436 -16.65 7.80 10.58
CA THR A 436 -17.52 6.69 11.01
C THR A 436 -16.63 5.47 11.23
N MET A 437 -16.39 5.13 12.50
CA MET A 437 -15.40 4.12 12.89
C MET A 437 -16.07 2.87 13.45
N ARG A 438 -15.56 1.71 13.03
CA ARG A 438 -15.74 0.45 13.75
C ARG A 438 -14.40 0.02 14.34
N GLU A 439 -14.40 -0.31 15.63
CA GLU A 439 -13.16 -0.58 16.39
C GLU A 439 -12.38 -1.79 15.85
N ASP A 440 -13.09 -2.79 15.33
CA ASP A 440 -12.52 -3.99 14.70
C ASP A 440 -11.74 -3.69 13.41
N ILE A 441 -12.23 -2.77 12.58
CA ILE A 441 -11.55 -2.31 11.36
C ILE A 441 -10.26 -1.59 11.74
N THR A 442 -10.33 -0.67 12.69
CA THR A 442 -9.17 0.08 13.18
C THR A 442 -8.08 -0.84 13.72
N ASN A 443 -8.46 -1.84 14.52
CA ASN A 443 -7.51 -2.82 15.04
C ASN A 443 -6.82 -3.62 13.94
N ARG A 444 -7.57 -4.12 12.94
CA ARG A 444 -7.00 -4.86 11.80
C ARG A 444 -6.03 -4.04 10.95
N ILE A 445 -6.24 -2.73 10.83
CA ILE A 445 -5.32 -1.85 10.09
C ILE A 445 -3.98 -1.76 10.82
N PHE A 446 -4.02 -1.44 12.12
CA PHE A 446 -2.80 -1.24 12.91
C PHE A 446 -2.06 -2.54 13.26
N GLU A 447 -2.73 -3.69 13.22
CA GLU A 447 -2.08 -5.01 13.35
C GLU A 447 -1.09 -5.31 12.22
N ARG A 448 -1.26 -4.70 11.03
CA ARG A 448 -0.35 -4.87 9.89
C ARG A 448 0.96 -4.08 10.04
N PHE A 449 1.01 -3.11 10.94
CA PHE A 449 2.17 -2.24 11.11
C PHE A 449 3.28 -2.97 11.86
N CYS A 450 4.51 -2.45 11.71
CA CYS A 450 5.63 -2.90 12.53
C CYS A 450 5.50 -2.39 13.98
N VAL A 451 6.25 -3.01 14.90
CA VAL A 451 6.43 -2.43 16.24
C VAL A 451 7.39 -1.26 16.15
N GLY A 452 7.01 -0.08 16.68
CA GLY A 452 7.82 1.15 16.62
C GLY A 452 7.35 2.18 15.57
N LYS A 453 6.36 1.81 14.75
CA LYS A 453 5.54 2.72 13.96
C LYS A 453 4.09 2.23 14.01
#